data_AF-A0AAV0LF64-F1
#
_entry.id   AF-A0AAV0LF64-F1
#
_cell.length_a   1.000
_cell.length_b   1.000
_cell.length_c   1.000
_cell.angle_alpha   90.00
_cell.angle_beta   90.00
_cell.angle_gamma   90.00
#
_symmetry.space_group_name_H-M   'P 1'
#
loop_
_entity.id
_entity.type
_entity.pdbx_description
1 polymer ?
#
loop_
_entity_poly.entity_id
_entity_poly.type
_entity_poly.pdbx_seq_one_letter_code
_entity_poly.pdbx_strand_id
1 'polypeptide(L)'
;MLGLDNDPLDREQAIVALWKYSLGGNKCVDNIIQFQGCINLTINLLNSESSSSSEAAAGLLRSISSVNQYRAVVAESGAIEEINGLLSQPSLTSEVKEQSICTLWNLSVDEGLRTKIASSTILPLLIMSLKNQDIRVKEAAGGVLANLALTSSNHKVMVEAVPLIGAAAYSSFVPSLLSWPSLPDGTEIERTARGPSRYGASELLLGLSVDEKSTNIQEAKIQAMIGRSKQQFLARTGAIEIEDNKLSITNVPSERQFTLLPWIDGVARLVLILELQDESAISRAARSIADASINEHMRTSFMEAGAVKHLVRLLYHNNDSVQVPVLGALVRLSPR
;
A
#
# COMPACT_ATOMS: atom_id res chain seq x y z
N MET A 1 31.33 21.16 -12.53
CA MET A 1 31.13 20.49 -11.23
C MET A 1 29.64 20.23 -11.09
N LEU A 2 29.20 18.99 -10.79
CA LEU A 2 27.78 18.60 -10.68
C LEU A 2 27.17 19.04 -9.34
N GLY A 3 27.32 20.33 -9.00
CA GLY A 3 26.85 20.90 -7.74
C GLY A 3 25.36 21.22 -7.76
N LEU A 4 24.71 21.10 -6.61
CA LEU A 4 23.31 21.51 -6.42
C LEU A 4 23.13 23.03 -6.48
N ASP A 5 24.22 23.79 -6.29
CA ASP A 5 24.27 25.26 -6.31
C ASP A 5 24.23 25.85 -7.74
N ASN A 6 24.29 24.99 -8.77
CA ASN A 6 24.17 25.41 -10.16
C ASN A 6 22.72 25.77 -10.52
N ASP A 7 22.57 26.53 -11.61
CA ASP A 7 21.26 26.91 -12.14
C ASP A 7 20.37 25.68 -12.40
N PRO A 8 19.05 25.73 -12.13
CA PRO A 8 18.14 24.63 -12.42
C PRO A 8 18.20 24.12 -13.87
N LEU A 9 18.37 25.01 -14.84
CA LEU A 9 18.46 24.64 -16.25
C LEU A 9 19.78 23.91 -16.55
N ASP A 10 20.89 24.36 -15.96
CA ASP A 10 22.19 23.69 -16.09
C ASP A 10 22.14 22.27 -15.50
N ARG A 11 21.47 22.12 -14.35
CA ARG A 11 21.26 20.81 -13.70
C ARG A 11 20.40 19.89 -14.56
N GLU A 12 19.34 20.42 -15.17
CA GLU A 12 18.50 19.67 -16.11
C GLU A 12 19.30 19.20 -17.33
N GLN A 13 20.01 20.11 -17.98
CA GLN A 13 20.81 19.77 -19.15
C GLN A 13 21.90 18.75 -18.82
N ALA A 14 22.53 18.89 -17.65
CA ALA A 14 23.51 17.94 -17.16
C ALA A 14 22.90 16.55 -16.96
N ILE A 15 21.77 16.42 -16.25
CA ILE A 15 21.19 15.10 -15.97
C ILE A 15 20.69 14.43 -17.25
N VAL A 16 20.10 15.19 -18.18
CA VAL A 16 19.66 14.68 -19.49
C VAL A 16 20.85 14.18 -20.31
N ALA A 17 21.96 14.92 -20.32
CA ALA A 17 23.18 14.51 -21.03
C ALA A 17 23.80 13.25 -20.41
N LEU A 18 23.91 13.19 -19.08
CA LEU A 18 24.43 12.03 -18.36
C LEU A 18 23.58 10.79 -18.60
N TRP A 19 22.26 10.92 -18.54
CA TRP A 19 21.35 9.81 -18.83
C TRP A 19 21.56 9.29 -20.26
N LYS A 20 21.53 10.17 -21.27
CA LYS A 20 21.77 9.78 -22.67
C LYS A 20 23.12 9.10 -22.86
N TYR A 21 24.17 9.61 -22.21
CA TYR A 21 25.50 8.99 -22.26
C TYR A 21 25.53 7.60 -21.63
N SER A 22 24.80 7.40 -20.52
CA SER A 22 24.69 6.09 -19.83
C SER A 22 24.12 4.98 -20.71
N LEU A 23 23.29 5.33 -21.71
CA LEU A 23 22.72 4.37 -22.67
C LEU A 23 23.78 3.74 -23.59
N GLY A 24 25.01 4.29 -23.62
CA GLY A 24 26.15 3.69 -24.31
C GLY A 24 26.73 2.44 -23.64
N GLY A 25 26.18 2.01 -22.50
CA GLY A 25 26.52 0.77 -21.80
C GLY A 25 27.42 0.96 -20.57
N ASN A 26 27.87 -0.15 -19.99
CA ASN A 26 28.52 -0.17 -18.67
C ASN A 26 29.75 0.75 -18.58
N LYS A 27 30.56 0.84 -19.64
CA LYS A 27 31.73 1.75 -19.68
C LYS A 27 31.34 3.22 -19.52
N CYS A 28 30.19 3.62 -20.06
CA CYS A 28 29.69 4.98 -19.89
C CYS A 28 29.24 5.21 -18.45
N VAL A 29 28.56 4.24 -17.84
CA VAL A 29 28.20 4.28 -16.41
C VAL A 29 29.44 4.39 -15.53
N ASP A 30 30.50 3.63 -15.85
CA ASP A 30 31.78 3.67 -15.14
C ASP A 30 32.42 5.06 -15.17
N ASN A 31 32.34 5.74 -16.31
CA ASN A 31 32.84 7.11 -16.46
C ASN A 31 31.96 8.12 -15.69
N ILE A 32 30.64 7.94 -15.71
CA ILE A 32 29.69 8.83 -15.04
C ILE A 32 29.92 8.82 -13.51
N ILE A 33 30.09 7.64 -12.93
CA ILE A 33 30.21 7.52 -11.47
C ILE A 33 31.51 8.10 -10.91
N GLN A 34 32.53 8.32 -11.75
CA GLN A 34 33.75 9.02 -11.34
C GLN A 34 33.50 10.49 -11.01
N PHE A 35 32.41 11.09 -11.53
CA PHE A 35 32.07 12.48 -11.21
C PHE A 35 31.52 12.58 -9.79
N GLN A 36 32.29 13.23 -8.91
CA GLN A 36 31.90 13.46 -7.54
C GLN A 36 30.55 14.21 -7.47
N GLY A 37 29.64 13.70 -6.66
CA GLY A 37 28.29 14.26 -6.50
C GLY A 37 27.28 13.82 -7.56
N CYS A 38 27.66 12.99 -8.55
CA CYS A 38 26.72 12.53 -9.59
C CYS A 38 25.49 11.85 -8.99
N ILE A 39 25.67 10.87 -8.09
CA ILE A 39 24.54 10.15 -7.46
C ILE A 39 23.66 11.11 -6.66
N ASN A 40 24.26 12.03 -5.91
CA ASN A 40 23.50 13.02 -5.14
C ASN A 40 22.69 13.94 -6.04
N LEU A 41 23.27 14.43 -7.14
CA LEU A 41 22.54 15.23 -8.13
C LEU A 41 21.38 14.42 -8.73
N THR A 42 21.62 13.16 -9.12
CA THR A 42 20.60 12.28 -9.68
C THR A 42 19.44 12.08 -8.71
N ILE A 43 19.72 11.78 -7.43
CA ILE A 43 18.67 11.57 -6.42
C ILE A 43 17.87 12.84 -6.18
N ASN A 44 18.52 14.00 -6.04
CA ASN A 44 17.83 15.27 -5.84
C ASN A 44 16.90 15.63 -7.01
N LEU A 45 17.29 15.29 -8.23
CA LEU A 45 16.49 15.60 -9.42
C LEU A 45 15.33 14.62 -9.66
N LEU A 46 15.24 13.50 -8.92
CA LEU A 46 14.08 12.59 -8.99
C LEU A 46 12.76 13.31 -8.68
N ASN A 47 12.78 14.21 -7.69
CA ASN A 47 11.62 15.00 -7.25
C ASN A 47 11.56 16.40 -7.90
N SER A 48 12.23 16.61 -9.05
CA SER A 48 12.15 17.87 -9.79
C SER A 48 10.74 18.12 -10.35
N GLU A 49 10.29 19.37 -10.35
CA GLU A 49 9.05 19.79 -11.01
C GLU A 49 9.12 19.63 -12.53
N SER A 50 10.33 19.62 -13.10
CA SER A 50 10.53 19.34 -14.52
C SER A 50 10.40 17.85 -14.79
N SER A 51 9.38 17.48 -15.56
CA SER A 51 9.18 16.12 -16.06
C SER A 51 10.43 15.58 -16.76
N SER A 52 11.16 16.41 -17.51
CA SER A 52 12.36 15.98 -18.22
C SER A 52 13.51 15.68 -17.24
N SER A 53 13.69 16.53 -16.22
CA SER A 53 14.69 16.32 -15.18
C SER A 53 14.40 15.05 -14.36
N SER A 54 13.15 14.86 -13.93
CA SER A 54 12.73 13.70 -13.12
C SER A 54 12.88 12.39 -13.89
N GLU A 55 12.45 12.35 -15.15
CA GLU A 55 12.60 11.18 -16.01
C GLU A 55 14.07 10.84 -16.27
N ALA A 56 14.90 11.85 -16.58
CA ALA A 56 16.32 11.65 -16.80
C ALA A 56 17.06 11.17 -15.55
N ALA A 57 16.69 11.71 -14.38
CA ALA A 57 17.21 11.26 -13.10
C ALA A 57 16.85 9.79 -12.84
N ALA A 58 15.59 9.41 -13.01
CA ALA A 58 15.13 8.04 -12.80
C ALA A 58 15.79 7.05 -13.78
N GLY A 59 15.90 7.44 -15.05
CA GLY A 59 16.56 6.66 -16.08
C GLY A 59 18.05 6.48 -15.84
N LEU A 60 18.76 7.53 -15.42
CA LEU A 60 20.18 7.43 -15.08
C LEU A 60 20.40 6.53 -13.86
N LEU A 61 19.56 6.64 -12.84
CA LEU A 61 19.65 5.82 -11.63
C LEU A 61 19.42 4.33 -11.93
N ARG A 62 18.49 4.02 -12.84
CA ARG A 62 18.31 2.67 -13.38
C ARG A 62 19.58 2.18 -14.08
N SER A 63 20.17 3.00 -14.96
CA SER A 63 21.42 2.63 -15.66
C SER A 63 22.54 2.32 -14.67
N ILE A 64 22.72 3.14 -13.63
CA ILE A 64 23.75 2.93 -12.61
C ILE A 64 23.50 1.63 -11.84
N SER A 65 22.28 1.41 -11.35
CA SER A 65 21.91 0.22 -10.57
C SER A 65 21.95 -1.09 -11.38
N SER A 66 21.87 -1.01 -12.72
CA SER A 66 21.99 -2.18 -13.59
C SER A 66 23.37 -2.85 -13.52
N VAL A 67 24.40 -2.10 -13.08
CA VAL A 67 25.76 -2.60 -12.91
C VAL A 67 25.94 -3.05 -11.46
N ASN A 68 26.19 -4.35 -11.26
CA ASN A 68 26.26 -4.98 -9.94
C ASN A 68 27.17 -4.24 -8.94
N GLN A 69 28.32 -3.74 -9.39
CA GLN A 69 29.31 -3.08 -8.53
C GLN A 69 28.81 -1.75 -7.91
N TYR A 70 27.77 -1.14 -8.48
CA TYR A 70 27.24 0.15 -8.02
C TYR A 70 25.94 0.04 -7.21
N ARG A 71 25.36 -1.16 -7.10
CA ARG A 71 24.08 -1.37 -6.38
C ARG A 71 24.17 -0.98 -4.91
N ALA A 72 25.24 -1.39 -4.22
CA ALA A 72 25.47 -1.04 -2.82
C ALA A 72 25.58 0.48 -2.64
N VAL A 73 26.36 1.15 -3.49
CA VAL A 73 26.55 2.61 -3.46
C VAL A 73 25.23 3.34 -3.68
N VAL A 74 24.40 2.88 -4.63
CA VAL A 74 23.06 3.45 -4.86
C VAL A 74 22.13 3.20 -3.67
N ALA A 75 22.20 2.03 -3.03
CA ALA A 75 21.37 1.75 -1.86
C ALA A 75 21.79 2.55 -0.62
N GLU A 76 23.07 2.88 -0.49
CA GLU A 76 23.64 3.65 0.64
C GLU A 76 23.44 5.15 0.49
N SER A 77 23.20 5.65 -0.73
CA SER A 77 23.01 7.08 -1.00
C SER A 77 21.61 7.64 -0.68
N GLY A 78 20.70 6.81 -0.15
CA GLY A 78 19.32 7.21 0.15
C GLY A 78 18.35 7.07 -1.02
N ALA A 79 18.77 6.44 -2.13
CA ALA A 79 17.95 6.31 -3.33
C ALA A 79 16.65 5.52 -3.09
N ILE A 80 16.67 4.50 -2.22
CA ILE A 80 15.49 3.69 -1.92
C ILE A 80 14.42 4.56 -1.25
N GLU A 81 14.83 5.36 -0.27
CA GLU A 81 13.96 6.26 0.47
C GLU A 81 13.37 7.35 -0.44
N GLU A 82 14.18 7.93 -1.32
CA GLU A 82 13.72 8.94 -2.30
C GLU A 82 12.73 8.34 -3.31
N ILE A 83 13.02 7.15 -3.83
CA ILE A 83 12.11 6.42 -4.74
C ILE A 83 10.79 6.10 -4.04
N ASN A 84 10.81 5.71 -2.77
CA ASN A 84 9.58 5.46 -2.00
C ASN A 84 8.72 6.73 -1.90
N GLY A 85 9.34 7.88 -1.65
CA GLY A 85 8.68 9.18 -1.64
C GLY A 85 8.09 9.54 -3.00
N LEU A 86 8.86 9.36 -4.07
CA LEU A 86 8.46 9.63 -5.45
C LEU A 86 7.25 8.77 -5.87
N LEU A 87 7.30 7.46 -5.62
CA LEU A 87 6.23 6.51 -5.99
C LEU A 87 4.91 6.75 -5.22
N SER A 88 4.98 7.48 -4.11
CA SER A 88 3.81 7.87 -3.32
C SER A 88 3.03 9.04 -3.94
N GLN A 89 3.59 9.72 -4.95
CA GLN A 89 2.96 10.87 -5.60
C GLN A 89 1.82 10.42 -6.54
N PRO A 90 0.61 11.01 -6.41
CA PRO A 90 -0.56 10.59 -7.17
C PRO A 90 -0.45 10.89 -8.67
N SER A 91 0.27 11.95 -9.06
CA SER A 91 0.43 12.42 -10.44
C SER A 91 1.72 11.93 -11.11
N LEU A 92 2.41 10.93 -10.55
CA LEU A 92 3.65 10.42 -11.13
C LEU A 92 3.40 9.72 -12.47
N THR A 93 4.14 10.11 -13.51
CA THR A 93 4.04 9.53 -14.85
C THR A 93 4.44 8.05 -14.86
N SER A 94 3.91 7.29 -15.83
CA SER A 94 4.21 5.86 -15.96
C SER A 94 5.69 5.61 -16.29
N GLU A 95 6.31 6.50 -17.06
CA GLU A 95 7.72 6.47 -17.43
C GLU A 95 8.61 6.57 -16.19
N VAL A 96 8.43 7.62 -15.38
CA VAL A 96 9.24 7.81 -14.16
C VAL A 96 8.99 6.66 -13.17
N LYS A 97 7.74 6.20 -13.05
CA LYS A 97 7.36 5.06 -12.21
C LYS A 97 8.06 3.77 -12.63
N GLU A 98 8.06 3.46 -13.93
CA GLU A 98 8.76 2.29 -14.49
C GLU A 98 10.26 2.35 -14.22
N GLN A 99 10.93 3.47 -14.55
CA GLN A 99 12.38 3.61 -14.34
C GLN A 99 12.76 3.47 -12.85
N SER A 100 11.97 4.06 -11.96
CA SER A 100 12.20 4.02 -10.52
C SER A 100 12.01 2.61 -9.95
N ILE A 101 10.96 1.90 -10.38
CA ILE A 101 10.73 0.50 -9.95
C ILE A 101 11.80 -0.43 -10.55
N CYS A 102 12.24 -0.21 -11.79
CA CYS A 102 13.36 -0.93 -12.39
C CYS A 102 14.67 -0.75 -11.59
N THR A 103 14.89 0.43 -11.01
CA THR A 103 16.02 0.64 -10.07
C THR A 103 15.87 -0.28 -8.86
N LEU A 104 14.70 -0.29 -8.20
CA LEU A 104 14.45 -1.21 -7.08
C LEU A 104 14.59 -2.68 -7.49
N TRP A 105 14.19 -3.03 -8.72
CA TRP A 105 14.31 -4.39 -9.23
C TRP A 105 15.78 -4.80 -9.32
N ASN A 106 16.63 -3.96 -9.91
CA ASN A 106 18.07 -4.19 -9.98
C ASN A 106 18.68 -4.37 -8.58
N LEU A 107 18.32 -3.50 -7.62
CA LEU A 107 18.82 -3.58 -6.25
C LEU A 107 18.34 -4.85 -5.52
N SER A 108 17.09 -5.27 -5.75
CA SER A 108 16.48 -6.44 -5.10
C SER A 108 17.09 -7.79 -5.52
N VAL A 109 17.94 -7.80 -6.55
CA VAL A 109 18.72 -9.00 -6.91
C VAL A 109 19.68 -9.37 -5.77
N ASP A 110 20.19 -8.38 -5.04
CA ASP A 110 21.15 -8.59 -3.96
C ASP A 110 20.44 -8.90 -2.65
N GLU A 111 20.75 -10.04 -2.04
CA GLU A 111 20.06 -10.54 -0.84
C GLU A 111 20.07 -9.55 0.33
N GLY A 112 21.21 -8.91 0.58
CA GLY A 112 21.36 -7.92 1.65
C GLY A 112 20.48 -6.68 1.46
N LEU A 113 20.14 -6.34 0.23
CA LEU A 113 19.29 -5.18 -0.09
C LEU A 113 17.80 -5.53 -0.05
N ARG A 114 17.42 -6.81 -0.22
CA ARG A 114 16.01 -7.23 -0.18
C ARG A 114 15.31 -6.88 1.12
N THR A 115 15.98 -7.01 2.26
CA THR A 115 15.40 -6.66 3.56
C THR A 115 15.25 -5.16 3.75
N LYS A 116 16.20 -4.36 3.21
CA LYS A 116 16.12 -2.90 3.19
C LYS A 116 14.99 -2.40 2.30
N ILE A 117 14.82 -3.03 1.13
CA ILE A 117 13.74 -2.70 0.20
C ILE A 117 12.40 -3.18 0.74
N ALA A 118 12.29 -4.38 1.32
CA ALA A 118 11.06 -4.94 1.88
C ALA A 118 10.61 -4.20 3.14
N SER A 119 10.26 -2.94 2.94
CA SER A 119 9.59 -2.09 3.87
C SER A 119 8.10 -2.18 3.59
N SER A 120 7.39 -2.05 4.67
CA SER A 120 5.96 -1.88 4.69
C SER A 120 5.54 -0.69 3.78
N THR A 121 6.34 0.36 3.59
CA THR A 121 6.05 1.53 2.72
C THR A 121 6.08 1.27 1.22
N ILE A 122 7.03 0.47 0.74
CA ILE A 122 7.18 0.28 -0.72
C ILE A 122 6.29 -0.84 -1.26
N LEU A 123 6.05 -1.89 -0.46
CA LEU A 123 5.22 -3.02 -0.86
C LEU A 123 3.82 -2.58 -1.36
N PRO A 124 3.14 -1.58 -0.77
CA PRO A 124 1.88 -1.08 -1.32
C PRO A 124 1.99 -0.48 -2.68
N LEU A 125 3.01 0.35 -2.87
CA LEU A 125 3.23 1.06 -4.11
C LEU A 125 3.55 0.05 -5.24
N LEU A 126 4.28 -1.02 -4.91
CA LEU A 126 4.57 -2.12 -5.82
C LEU A 126 3.32 -2.94 -6.16
N ILE A 127 2.55 -3.38 -5.17
CA ILE A 127 1.31 -4.15 -5.42
C ILE A 127 0.29 -3.29 -6.18
N MET A 128 0.16 -2.00 -5.87
CA MET A 128 -0.69 -1.08 -6.62
C MET A 128 -0.20 -0.89 -8.07
N SER A 129 1.12 -0.86 -8.28
CA SER A 129 1.73 -0.82 -9.61
C SER A 129 1.40 -2.05 -10.46
N LEU A 130 1.07 -3.20 -9.87
CA LEU A 130 0.55 -4.38 -10.60
C LEU A 130 -0.82 -4.13 -11.26
N LYS A 131 -1.55 -3.08 -10.85
CA LYS A 131 -2.83 -2.68 -11.44
C LYS A 131 -2.68 -1.59 -12.51
N ASN A 132 -1.47 -1.11 -12.78
CA ASN A 132 -1.21 -0.06 -13.77
C ASN A 132 -1.60 -0.51 -15.20
N GLN A 133 -2.04 0.41 -16.06
CA GLN A 133 -2.34 0.09 -17.46
C GLN A 133 -1.07 -0.21 -18.28
N ASP A 134 0.06 0.41 -17.95
CA ASP A 134 1.35 0.13 -18.59
C ASP A 134 1.92 -1.21 -18.12
N ILE A 135 2.13 -2.12 -19.07
CA ILE A 135 2.67 -3.46 -18.81
C ILE A 135 4.09 -3.42 -18.24
N ARG A 136 4.91 -2.42 -18.63
CA ARG A 136 6.30 -2.30 -18.17
C ARG A 136 6.36 -2.01 -16.68
N VAL A 137 5.43 -1.17 -16.19
CA VAL A 137 5.29 -0.89 -14.75
C VAL A 137 4.88 -2.15 -13.98
N LYS A 138 3.95 -2.94 -14.54
CA LYS A 138 3.51 -4.21 -13.94
C LYS A 138 4.66 -5.21 -13.86
N GLU A 139 5.41 -5.38 -14.94
CA GLU A 139 6.54 -6.29 -15.01
C GLU A 139 7.64 -5.90 -14.02
N ALA A 140 8.01 -4.61 -13.98
CA ALA A 140 9.00 -4.11 -13.04
C ALA A 140 8.57 -4.36 -11.59
N ALA A 141 7.32 -4.05 -11.25
CA ALA A 141 6.79 -4.25 -9.89
C ALA A 141 6.73 -5.73 -9.52
N GLY A 142 6.31 -6.59 -10.45
CA GLY A 142 6.30 -8.04 -10.28
C GLY A 142 7.71 -8.59 -10.05
N GLY A 143 8.70 -8.09 -10.80
CA GLY A 143 10.11 -8.44 -10.65
C GLY A 143 10.67 -8.11 -9.28
N VAL A 144 10.37 -6.91 -8.76
CA VAL A 144 10.75 -6.55 -7.38
C VAL A 144 10.10 -7.51 -6.38
N LEU A 145 8.78 -7.67 -6.44
CA LEU A 145 8.04 -8.51 -5.48
C LEU A 145 8.51 -9.97 -5.50
N ALA A 146 8.77 -10.52 -6.69
CA ALA A 146 9.32 -11.86 -6.85
C ALA A 146 10.69 -11.99 -6.17
N ASN A 147 11.58 -11.03 -6.38
CA ASN A 147 12.88 -11.02 -5.73
C ASN A 147 12.76 -10.91 -4.21
N LEU A 148 11.91 -10.01 -3.69
CA LEU A 148 11.69 -9.85 -2.25
C LEU A 148 11.17 -11.13 -1.58
N ALA A 149 10.30 -11.87 -2.27
CA ALA A 149 9.74 -13.13 -1.80
C ALA A 149 10.76 -14.27 -1.67
N LEU A 150 11.93 -14.15 -2.29
CA LEU A 150 13.03 -15.12 -2.12
C LEU A 150 13.65 -15.06 -0.72
N THR A 151 13.38 -14.01 0.06
CA THR A 151 13.88 -13.86 1.43
C THR A 151 12.78 -14.18 2.45
N SER A 152 12.97 -15.24 3.24
CA SER A 152 11.97 -15.70 4.22
C SER A 152 11.62 -14.66 5.29
N SER A 153 12.59 -13.83 5.72
CA SER A 153 12.32 -12.75 6.67
C SER A 153 11.36 -11.68 6.12
N ASN A 154 11.26 -11.55 4.79
CA ASN A 154 10.35 -10.61 4.15
C ASN A 154 8.90 -11.12 4.13
N HIS A 155 8.68 -12.44 4.22
CA HIS A 155 7.34 -13.01 4.11
C HIS A 155 6.38 -12.37 5.10
N LYS A 156 6.79 -12.18 6.36
CA LYS A 156 5.96 -11.59 7.41
C LYS A 156 5.53 -10.14 7.13
N VAL A 157 6.31 -9.34 6.41
CA VAL A 157 5.92 -7.97 6.03
C VAL A 157 5.15 -7.94 4.71
N MET A 158 5.35 -8.96 3.86
CA MET A 158 4.63 -9.12 2.60
C MET A 158 3.24 -9.72 2.79
N VAL A 159 3.03 -10.51 3.84
CA VAL A 159 1.74 -11.12 4.17
C VAL A 159 1.25 -10.72 5.56
N GLU A 160 -0.06 -10.59 5.68
CA GLU A 160 -0.74 -10.33 6.95
C GLU A 160 -1.69 -11.48 7.27
N ALA A 161 -1.79 -11.80 8.56
CA ALA A 161 -2.71 -12.82 9.05
C ALA A 161 -4.08 -12.19 9.31
N VAL A 162 -5.10 -12.66 8.58
CA VAL A 162 -6.47 -12.17 8.75
C VAL A 162 -7.36 -13.29 9.27
N PRO A 163 -8.18 -13.05 10.31
CA PRO A 163 -9.12 -14.04 10.81
C PRO A 163 -10.14 -14.43 9.73
N LEU A 164 -10.36 -15.74 9.54
CA LEU A 164 -11.51 -16.21 8.76
C LEU A 164 -12.80 -15.83 9.49
N ILE A 165 -13.79 -15.39 8.71
CA ILE A 165 -15.14 -15.09 9.20
C ILE A 165 -16.14 -16.05 8.56
N GLY A 166 -17.13 -16.49 9.32
CA GLY A 166 -18.19 -17.36 8.81
C GLY A 166 -19.15 -16.62 7.88
N ALA A 167 -19.76 -17.33 6.93
CA ALA A 167 -20.78 -16.77 6.02
C ALA A 167 -21.92 -16.08 6.79
N ALA A 168 -22.38 -16.67 7.91
CA ALA A 168 -23.41 -16.08 8.77
C ALA A 168 -22.97 -14.75 9.42
N ALA A 169 -21.75 -14.68 9.95
CA ALA A 169 -21.20 -13.45 10.52
C ALA A 169 -21.11 -12.34 9.45
N TYR A 170 -20.74 -12.70 8.22
CA TYR A 170 -20.77 -11.78 7.09
C TYR A 170 -22.20 -11.39 6.67
N SER A 171 -23.16 -12.32 6.63
CA SER A 171 -24.56 -12.03 6.31
C SER A 171 -25.24 -11.08 7.31
N SER A 172 -24.71 -10.97 8.54
CA SER A 172 -25.13 -9.97 9.52
C SER A 172 -24.66 -8.54 9.19
N PHE A 173 -23.82 -8.39 8.16
CA PHE A 173 -23.34 -7.08 7.73
C PHE A 173 -24.49 -6.22 7.22
N VAL A 174 -24.81 -5.17 7.97
CA VAL A 174 -25.72 -4.12 7.53
C VAL A 174 -24.88 -2.87 7.31
N PRO A 175 -24.75 -2.41 6.05
CA PRO A 175 -24.06 -1.16 5.77
C PRO A 175 -24.66 -0.04 6.60
N SER A 176 -23.81 0.78 7.23
CA SER A 176 -24.30 1.90 8.02
C SER A 176 -25.06 2.90 7.13
N LEU A 177 -26.39 3.00 7.31
CA LEU A 177 -27.21 4.13 6.88
C LEU A 177 -26.90 5.32 7.79
N LEU A 178 -25.79 6.01 7.56
CA LEU A 178 -25.57 7.31 8.16
C LEU A 178 -24.87 8.23 7.16
N SER A 179 -25.60 9.29 6.83
CA SER A 179 -25.09 10.53 6.25
C SER A 179 -23.77 10.95 6.89
N TRP A 180 -22.98 11.67 6.10
CA TRP A 180 -21.80 12.38 6.60
C TRP A 180 -22.14 13.16 7.88
N PRO A 181 -21.29 13.12 8.93
CA PRO A 181 -21.53 13.99 10.07
C PRO A 181 -21.28 15.43 9.65
N SER A 182 -22.30 16.28 9.77
CA SER A 182 -22.09 17.71 10.02
C SER A 182 -22.07 17.88 11.54
N LEU A 183 -21.10 18.62 12.05
CA LEU A 183 -21.08 19.00 13.46
C LEU A 183 -22.29 19.91 13.77
N PRO A 184 -22.73 20.02 15.04
CA PRO A 184 -23.90 20.84 15.44
C PRO A 184 -23.81 22.33 15.05
N ASP A 185 -22.64 22.80 14.63
CA ASP A 185 -22.34 24.15 14.15
C ASP A 185 -22.37 24.30 12.62
N GLY A 186 -22.65 23.23 11.87
CA GLY A 186 -22.73 23.23 10.41
C GLY A 186 -21.38 23.07 9.70
N THR A 187 -20.30 22.73 10.40
CA THR A 187 -18.99 22.50 9.77
C THR A 187 -19.01 21.17 9.01
N GLU A 188 -18.85 21.22 7.68
CA GLU A 188 -18.62 20.05 6.85
C GLU A 188 -17.22 19.49 7.14
N ILE A 189 -17.14 18.19 7.45
CA ILE A 189 -15.85 17.51 7.58
C ILE A 189 -15.26 17.43 6.17
N GLU A 190 -14.02 17.91 5.97
CA GLU A 190 -13.36 17.80 4.68
C GLU A 190 -12.94 16.35 4.39
N ARG A 191 -13.14 15.92 3.14
CA ARG A 191 -12.49 14.71 2.61
C ARG A 191 -10.98 14.88 2.74
N THR A 192 -10.36 14.17 3.68
CA THR A 192 -8.91 14.25 3.92
C THR A 192 -8.06 13.58 2.84
N ALA A 193 -8.65 12.84 1.89
CA ALA A 193 -7.92 12.16 0.82
C ALA A 193 -8.31 12.69 -0.57
N ARG A 194 -7.32 13.21 -1.31
CA ARG A 194 -7.44 13.66 -2.71
C ARG A 194 -7.46 12.51 -3.74
N GLY A 195 -7.71 11.26 -3.32
CA GLY A 195 -7.67 10.08 -4.18
C GLY A 195 -8.13 8.77 -3.51
N PRO A 196 -8.18 7.66 -4.26
CA PRO A 196 -8.57 6.34 -3.76
C PRO A 196 -7.64 5.84 -2.64
N SER A 197 -8.14 5.15 -1.61
CA SER A 197 -7.31 4.58 -0.55
C SER A 197 -6.35 3.56 -1.16
N ARG A 198 -5.07 3.74 -0.82
CA ARG A 198 -3.95 2.87 -1.23
C ARG A 198 -4.16 1.41 -0.82
N TYR A 199 -4.92 1.18 0.23
CA TYR A 199 -5.19 -0.14 0.80
C TYR A 199 -6.53 -0.71 0.35
N GLY A 200 -7.19 -0.10 -0.64
CA GLY A 200 -8.44 -0.61 -1.23
C GLY A 200 -9.67 -0.56 -0.33
N ALA A 201 -9.52 -0.40 0.99
CA ALA A 201 -10.62 -0.26 1.94
C ALA A 201 -11.55 0.88 1.53
N SER A 202 -11.02 2.10 1.30
CA SER A 202 -11.92 3.21 0.95
C SER A 202 -12.62 3.00 -0.39
N GLU A 203 -12.00 2.40 -1.40
CA GLU A 203 -12.66 2.12 -2.69
C GLU A 203 -13.74 1.02 -2.56
N LEU A 204 -13.49 0.02 -1.71
CA LEU A 204 -14.48 -1.00 -1.33
C LEU A 204 -15.61 -0.43 -0.46
N LEU A 205 -15.37 0.69 0.23
CA LEU A 205 -16.31 1.36 1.14
C LEU A 205 -17.06 2.53 0.50
N LEU A 206 -16.52 3.15 -0.57
CA LEU A 206 -17.02 4.38 -1.17
C LEU A 206 -17.85 4.17 -2.44
N GLY A 207 -18.33 2.94 -2.70
CA GLY A 207 -19.22 2.57 -3.82
C GLY A 207 -19.81 3.77 -4.56
N LEU A 208 -19.13 4.18 -5.65
CA LEU A 208 -19.26 5.51 -6.23
C LEU A 208 -20.61 5.73 -6.94
N SER A 209 -21.29 6.80 -6.49
CA SER A 209 -22.20 7.71 -7.22
C SER A 209 -23.60 7.23 -7.64
N VAL A 210 -24.67 7.88 -7.16
CA VAL A 210 -25.38 9.04 -7.78
C VAL A 210 -26.54 9.51 -6.87
N ASP A 211 -26.79 10.81 -6.92
CA ASP A 211 -27.72 11.68 -6.17
C ASP A 211 -29.21 11.28 -6.16
N GLU A 212 -29.90 11.80 -5.13
CA GLU A 212 -31.18 11.40 -4.58
C GLU A 212 -32.40 12.05 -5.26
N LYS A 213 -33.47 11.27 -5.39
CA LYS A 213 -34.76 11.64 -4.76
C LYS A 213 -35.73 10.46 -4.75
N SER A 214 -36.45 10.37 -3.64
CA SER A 214 -37.51 9.42 -3.27
C SER A 214 -37.01 8.04 -2.84
N THR A 215 -37.42 7.63 -1.63
CA THR A 215 -37.21 6.31 -1.01
C THR A 215 -37.28 5.19 -2.05
N ASN A 216 -36.12 4.66 -2.47
CA ASN A 216 -35.98 4.05 -3.79
C ASN A 216 -35.66 2.55 -3.70
N ILE A 217 -36.34 1.74 -4.50
CA ILE A 217 -35.90 0.37 -4.85
C ILE A 217 -34.42 0.38 -5.30
N GLN A 218 -33.96 1.49 -5.88
CA GLN A 218 -32.55 1.70 -6.23
C GLN A 218 -31.62 1.67 -5.03
N GLU A 219 -32.03 2.17 -3.86
CA GLU A 219 -31.19 2.15 -2.66
C GLU A 219 -31.02 0.74 -2.12
N ALA A 220 -32.10 -0.05 -2.05
CA ALA A 220 -32.00 -1.48 -1.73
C ALA A 220 -31.14 -2.25 -2.73
N LYS A 221 -31.20 -1.90 -4.03
CA LYS A 221 -30.32 -2.46 -5.07
C LYS A 221 -28.86 -2.04 -4.88
N ILE A 222 -28.59 -0.79 -4.52
CA ILE A 222 -27.25 -0.28 -4.21
C ILE A 222 -26.69 -1.03 -3.00
N GLN A 223 -27.45 -1.16 -1.91
CA GLN A 223 -27.03 -1.91 -0.72
C GLN A 223 -26.76 -3.38 -1.06
N ALA A 224 -27.60 -4.01 -1.88
CA ALA A 224 -27.37 -5.38 -2.35
C ALA A 224 -26.12 -5.50 -3.25
N MET A 225 -25.86 -4.52 -4.12
CA MET A 225 -24.65 -4.47 -4.96
C MET A 225 -23.38 -4.25 -4.13
N ILE A 226 -23.42 -3.39 -3.11
CA ILE A 226 -22.31 -3.17 -2.17
C ILE A 226 -22.04 -4.45 -1.39
N GLY A 227 -23.09 -5.05 -0.80
CA GLY A 227 -22.99 -6.32 -0.08
C GLY A 227 -22.43 -7.46 -0.95
N ARG A 228 -22.85 -7.55 -2.21
CA ARG A 228 -22.33 -8.51 -3.20
C ARG A 228 -20.87 -8.24 -3.58
N SER A 229 -20.49 -6.98 -3.76
CA SER A 229 -19.12 -6.60 -4.11
C SER A 229 -18.14 -6.91 -2.98
N LYS A 230 -18.53 -6.60 -1.73
CA LYS A 230 -17.79 -6.96 -0.52
C LYS A 230 -17.71 -8.50 -0.36
N GLN A 231 -18.78 -9.23 -0.66
CA GLN A 231 -18.79 -10.70 -0.62
C GLN A 231 -17.84 -11.28 -1.66
N GLN A 232 -17.86 -10.76 -2.90
CA GLN A 232 -16.93 -11.18 -3.95
C GLN A 232 -15.49 -10.86 -3.60
N PHE A 233 -15.22 -9.71 -2.99
CA PHE A 233 -13.87 -9.36 -2.54
C PHE A 233 -13.35 -10.34 -1.48
N LEU A 234 -14.15 -10.58 -0.43
CA LEU A 234 -13.80 -11.50 0.63
C LEU A 234 -13.70 -12.95 0.12
N ALA A 235 -14.65 -13.41 -0.70
CA ALA A 235 -14.59 -14.75 -1.29
C ALA A 235 -13.34 -14.94 -2.18
N ARG A 236 -13.00 -13.94 -3.03
CA ARG A 236 -11.78 -13.98 -3.86
C ARG A 236 -10.50 -14.03 -3.04
N THR A 237 -10.49 -13.42 -1.87
CA THR A 237 -9.34 -13.38 -0.95
C THR A 237 -9.37 -14.51 0.08
N GLY A 238 -10.15 -15.58 -0.14
CA GLY A 238 -10.18 -16.75 0.75
C GLY A 238 -10.59 -16.40 2.19
N ALA A 239 -11.48 -15.41 2.33
CA ALA A 239 -11.77 -14.77 3.59
C ALA A 239 -12.97 -15.31 4.37
N ILE A 240 -13.95 -15.75 3.61
CA ILE A 240 -15.22 -16.23 4.11
C ILE A 240 -15.14 -17.74 4.07
N GLU A 241 -15.46 -18.37 5.19
CA GLU A 241 -15.76 -19.80 5.18
C GLU A 241 -17.04 -19.98 4.37
N ILE A 242 -16.90 -20.60 3.20
CA ILE A 242 -18.05 -21.06 2.43
C ILE A 242 -18.64 -22.19 3.28
N GLU A 243 -19.95 -22.13 3.53
CA GLU A 243 -20.66 -23.27 4.09
C GLU A 243 -20.64 -24.39 3.05
N ASP A 244 -19.58 -25.18 3.05
CA ASP A 244 -19.54 -26.45 2.33
C ASP A 244 -20.56 -27.35 3.00
N ASN A 245 -21.66 -27.59 2.30
CA ASN A 245 -22.65 -28.58 2.69
C ASN A 245 -21.95 -29.95 2.71
N LYS A 246 -21.46 -30.31 3.91
CA LYS A 246 -20.76 -31.54 4.30
C LYS A 246 -19.38 -31.74 3.68
N LEU A 247 -18.36 -31.68 4.53
CA LEU A 247 -17.55 -32.86 4.87
C LEU A 247 -16.93 -32.67 6.25
N SER A 248 -17.34 -33.55 7.16
CA SER A 248 -16.75 -33.73 8.48
C SER A 248 -15.25 -34.02 8.37
N ILE A 249 -14.41 -33.09 8.82
CA ILE A 249 -13.02 -33.37 9.20
C ILE A 249 -12.88 -33.01 10.67
N THR A 250 -13.03 -34.06 11.48
CA THR A 250 -12.36 -34.35 12.75
C THR A 250 -11.81 -33.18 13.58
N ASN A 251 -12.36 -33.04 14.80
CA ASN A 251 -11.73 -32.58 16.04
C ASN A 251 -10.28 -32.07 15.93
N VAL A 252 -10.14 -30.82 15.48
CA VAL A 252 -9.02 -29.96 15.86
C VAL A 252 -9.60 -28.98 16.88
N PRO A 253 -8.89 -28.62 17.97
CA PRO A 253 -9.35 -27.57 18.87
C PRO A 253 -9.69 -26.32 18.07
N SER A 254 -10.49 -25.41 18.61
CA SER A 254 -10.85 -24.11 18.03
C SER A 254 -9.62 -23.19 17.87
N GLU A 255 -8.58 -23.65 17.19
CA GLU A 255 -7.47 -22.87 16.71
C GLU A 255 -8.06 -21.81 15.80
N ARG A 256 -7.78 -20.55 16.13
CA ARG A 256 -8.21 -19.41 15.35
C ARG A 256 -7.73 -19.65 13.92
N GLN A 257 -8.65 -19.97 13.02
CA GLN A 257 -8.30 -20.14 11.61
C GLN A 257 -8.00 -18.76 11.04
N PHE A 258 -6.85 -18.65 10.40
CA PHE A 258 -6.37 -17.45 9.73
C PHE A 258 -6.07 -17.76 8.27
N THR A 259 -6.23 -16.76 7.42
CA THR A 259 -5.73 -16.81 6.05
C THR A 259 -4.59 -15.81 5.91
N LEU A 260 -3.57 -16.19 5.16
CA LEU A 260 -2.43 -15.32 4.84
C LEU A 260 -2.75 -14.58 3.56
N LEU A 261 -2.75 -13.26 3.62
CA LEU A 261 -3.01 -12.41 2.47
C LEU A 261 -1.86 -11.46 2.23
N PRO A 262 -1.64 -11.01 0.97
CA PRO A 262 -0.83 -9.83 0.73
C PRO A 262 -1.29 -8.72 1.68
N TRP A 263 -0.36 -8.05 2.33
CA TRP A 263 -0.72 -7.15 3.43
C TRP A 263 -1.64 -5.98 2.98
N ILE A 264 -1.66 -5.54 1.70
CA ILE A 264 -2.71 -4.65 1.17
C ILE A 264 -4.10 -5.23 1.41
N ASP A 265 -4.30 -6.48 0.97
CA ASP A 265 -5.59 -7.17 1.06
C ASP A 265 -5.91 -7.48 2.52
N GLY A 266 -4.88 -7.72 3.33
CA GLY A 266 -4.96 -7.89 4.78
C GLY A 266 -5.55 -6.67 5.49
N VAL A 267 -4.93 -5.52 5.30
CA VAL A 267 -5.36 -4.22 5.85
C VAL A 267 -6.78 -3.91 5.39
N ALA A 268 -7.05 -4.01 4.08
CA ALA A 268 -8.37 -3.73 3.50
C ALA A 268 -9.46 -4.50 4.23
N ARG A 269 -9.21 -5.80 4.39
CA ARG A 269 -10.18 -6.74 4.93
C ARG A 269 -10.37 -6.57 6.43
N LEU A 270 -9.31 -6.38 7.20
CA LEU A 270 -9.41 -6.15 8.63
C LEU A 270 -10.26 -4.91 8.93
N VAL A 271 -10.12 -3.84 8.13
CA VAL A 271 -10.99 -2.65 8.24
C VAL A 271 -12.44 -2.97 7.87
N LEU A 272 -12.70 -3.73 6.81
CA LEU A 272 -14.06 -4.15 6.44
C LEU A 272 -14.73 -4.98 7.54
N ILE A 273 -13.98 -5.85 8.23
CA ILE A 273 -14.52 -6.71 9.31
C ILE A 273 -14.98 -5.87 10.51
N LEU A 274 -14.37 -4.70 10.77
CA LEU A 274 -14.81 -3.81 11.84
C LEU A 274 -16.22 -3.24 11.62
N GLU A 275 -16.77 -3.32 10.41
CA GLU A 275 -18.13 -2.86 10.11
C GLU A 275 -19.21 -3.95 10.27
N LEU A 276 -18.81 -5.19 10.55
CA LEU A 276 -19.77 -6.27 10.80
C LEU A 276 -20.55 -6.02 12.10
N GLN A 277 -21.74 -6.62 12.22
CA GLN A 277 -22.48 -6.62 13.49
C GLN A 277 -22.01 -7.72 14.45
N ASP A 278 -21.31 -8.73 13.93
CA ASP A 278 -20.80 -9.85 14.71
C ASP A 278 -19.67 -9.41 15.65
N GLU A 279 -19.98 -9.35 16.95
CA GLU A 279 -19.06 -8.89 18.00
C GLU A 279 -17.77 -9.72 18.05
N SER A 280 -17.84 -11.03 17.76
CA SER A 280 -16.68 -11.93 17.73
C SER A 280 -15.75 -11.58 16.57
N ALA A 281 -16.29 -11.34 15.38
CA ALA A 281 -15.54 -10.93 14.21
C ALA A 281 -14.86 -9.56 14.42
N ILE A 282 -15.60 -8.58 14.96
CA ILE A 282 -15.06 -7.25 15.30
C ILE A 282 -13.91 -7.39 16.31
N SER A 283 -14.12 -8.13 17.39
CA SER A 283 -13.13 -8.37 18.45
C SER A 283 -11.85 -9.01 17.91
N ARG A 284 -11.99 -10.02 17.03
CA ARG A 284 -10.86 -10.69 16.37
C ARG A 284 -10.13 -9.76 15.40
N ALA A 285 -10.85 -8.96 14.61
CA ALA A 285 -10.25 -8.00 13.70
C ALA A 285 -9.48 -6.91 14.46
N ALA A 286 -10.09 -6.31 15.50
CA ALA A 286 -9.41 -5.31 16.34
C ALA A 286 -8.12 -5.87 16.96
N ARG A 287 -8.14 -7.11 17.48
CA ARG A 287 -6.93 -7.76 17.99
C ARG A 287 -5.88 -7.99 16.90
N SER A 288 -6.29 -8.43 15.72
CA SER A 288 -5.38 -8.67 14.60
C SER A 288 -4.74 -7.36 14.11
N ILE A 289 -5.51 -6.26 14.07
CA ILE A 289 -5.00 -4.91 13.79
C ILE A 289 -3.95 -4.51 14.82
N ALA A 290 -4.23 -4.73 16.11
CA ALA A 290 -3.30 -4.42 17.20
C ALA A 290 -1.98 -5.23 17.07
N ASP A 291 -2.10 -6.53 16.76
CA ASP A 291 -0.98 -7.46 16.61
C ASP A 291 -0.16 -7.19 15.34
N ALA A 292 -0.79 -6.73 14.27
CA ALA A 292 -0.14 -6.37 13.02
C ALA A 292 0.56 -5.00 13.09
N SER A 293 0.08 -4.09 13.94
CA SER A 293 0.58 -2.72 14.12
C SER A 293 1.93 -2.62 14.85
N ILE A 294 2.89 -3.48 14.48
CA ILE A 294 4.23 -3.57 15.09
C ILE A 294 5.18 -2.46 14.64
N ASN A 295 5.00 -1.92 13.44
CA ASN A 295 5.86 -0.90 12.85
C ASN A 295 5.05 0.33 12.44
N GLU A 296 5.74 1.45 12.22
CA GLU A 296 5.09 2.74 11.92
C GLU A 296 4.22 2.66 10.68
N HIS A 297 4.72 2.03 9.63
CA HIS A 297 3.97 1.93 8.39
C HIS A 297 2.67 1.13 8.52
N MET A 298 2.66 0.02 9.27
CA MET A 298 1.42 -0.74 9.44
C MET A 298 0.38 0.09 10.21
N ARG A 299 0.83 0.88 11.20
CA ARG A 299 -0.03 1.88 11.85
C ARG A 299 -0.57 2.87 10.81
N THR A 300 0.29 3.48 9.99
CA THR A 300 -0.11 4.40 8.92
C THR A 300 -1.10 3.75 7.95
N SER A 301 -0.90 2.47 7.62
CA SER A 301 -1.74 1.72 6.69
C SER A 301 -3.16 1.58 7.21
N PHE A 302 -3.31 1.17 8.47
CA PHE A 302 -4.62 1.09 9.11
C PHE A 302 -5.26 2.47 9.29
N MET A 303 -4.47 3.50 9.61
CA MET A 303 -4.96 4.88 9.71
C MET A 303 -5.51 5.39 8.37
N GLU A 304 -4.73 5.26 7.28
CA GLU A 304 -5.12 5.66 5.92
C GLU A 304 -6.26 4.80 5.34
N ALA A 305 -6.38 3.55 5.76
CA ALA A 305 -7.51 2.68 5.42
C ALA A 305 -8.80 3.07 6.17
N GLY A 306 -8.73 3.99 7.15
CA GLY A 306 -9.88 4.47 7.92
C GLY A 306 -10.22 3.60 9.14
N ALA A 307 -9.32 2.74 9.60
CA ALA A 307 -9.54 1.87 10.76
C ALA A 307 -9.88 2.68 12.03
N VAL A 308 -9.19 3.82 12.25
CA VAL A 308 -9.35 4.65 13.45
C VAL A 308 -10.79 5.12 13.63
N LYS A 309 -11.46 5.56 12.56
CA LYS A 309 -12.87 6.01 12.61
C LYS A 309 -13.79 4.89 13.12
N HIS A 310 -13.62 3.68 12.60
CA HIS A 310 -14.42 2.52 12.98
C HIS A 310 -14.13 2.09 14.41
N LEU A 311 -12.86 2.04 14.80
CA LEU A 311 -12.44 1.70 16.15
C LEU A 311 -12.97 2.71 17.19
N VAL A 312 -12.89 4.02 16.91
CA VAL A 312 -13.43 5.05 17.82
C VAL A 312 -14.94 4.91 17.98
N ARG A 313 -15.68 4.60 16.90
CA ARG A 313 -17.13 4.32 16.99
C ARG A 313 -17.42 3.12 17.88
N LEU A 314 -16.61 2.07 17.79
CA LEU A 314 -16.76 0.83 18.56
C LEU A 314 -16.38 0.97 20.04
N LEU A 315 -15.71 2.06 20.46
CA LEU A 315 -15.47 2.33 21.88
C LEU A 315 -16.77 2.54 22.67
N TYR A 316 -17.84 2.99 22.01
CA TYR A 316 -19.15 3.18 22.63
C TYR A 316 -20.07 1.95 22.49
N HIS A 317 -19.53 0.81 22.07
CA HIS A 317 -20.31 -0.43 21.96
C HIS A 317 -20.71 -0.95 23.35
N ASN A 318 -21.88 -1.56 23.49
CA ASN A 318 -22.42 -2.02 24.78
C ASN A 318 -21.69 -3.24 25.37
N ASN A 319 -20.64 -3.75 24.72
CA ASN A 319 -20.00 -5.01 25.07
C ASN A 319 -18.49 -4.82 25.28
N ASP A 320 -18.04 -5.07 26.51
CA ASP A 320 -16.64 -4.96 26.93
C ASP A 320 -15.71 -5.88 26.12
N SER A 321 -16.21 -7.02 25.63
CA SER A 321 -15.44 -7.97 24.82
C SER A 321 -15.04 -7.42 23.44
N VAL A 322 -15.75 -6.39 22.97
CA VAL A 322 -15.42 -5.59 21.78
C VAL A 322 -14.57 -4.39 22.18
N GLN A 323 -14.94 -3.67 23.24
CA GLN A 323 -14.25 -2.45 23.66
C GLN A 323 -12.77 -2.70 24.02
N VAL A 324 -12.46 -3.79 24.73
CA VAL A 324 -11.07 -4.06 25.19
C VAL A 324 -10.10 -4.28 24.02
N PRO A 325 -10.38 -5.14 23.03
CA PRO A 325 -9.56 -5.25 21.83
C PRO A 325 -9.51 -3.98 20.99
N VAL A 326 -10.62 -3.23 20.90
CA VAL A 326 -10.69 -1.96 20.17
C VAL A 326 -9.78 -0.90 20.80
N LEU A 327 -9.79 -0.79 22.14
CA LEU A 327 -8.89 0.09 22.87
C LEU A 327 -7.43 -0.33 22.65
N GLY A 328 -7.15 -1.64 22.72
CA GLY A 328 -5.82 -2.18 22.45
C GLY A 328 -5.33 -1.83 21.04
N ALA A 329 -6.20 -1.92 20.03
CA ALA A 329 -5.89 -1.52 18.67
C ALA A 329 -5.59 -0.02 18.56
N LEU A 330 -6.42 0.84 19.17
CA LEU A 330 -6.21 2.29 19.16
C LEU A 330 -4.90 2.70 19.84
N VAL A 331 -4.57 2.07 20.98
CA VAL A 331 -3.29 2.29 21.67
C VAL A 331 -2.12 1.87 20.79
N ARG A 332 -2.24 0.74 20.07
CA ARG A 332 -1.20 0.26 19.14
C ARG A 332 -1.08 1.10 17.88
N LEU A 333 -2.16 1.76 17.44
CA LEU A 333 -2.18 2.64 16.27
C LEU A 333 -1.75 4.08 16.57
N SER A 334 -1.75 4.48 17.84
CA SER A 334 -1.34 5.82 18.25
C SER A 334 0.15 6.06 17.95
N PRO A 335 0.54 7.22 17.38
CA PRO A 335 1.94 7.56 17.20
C PRO A 335 2.65 7.63 18.55
N ARG A 336 3.89 7.14 18.61
CA ARG A 336 4.74 7.20 19.80
C ARG A 336 5.59 8.45 19.82
#